data_AF-A0A4R4J2Z5-F1
#
_entry.id   AF-A0A4R4J2Z5-F1
#
_cell.length_a   1.000
_cell.length_b   1.000
_cell.length_c   1.000
_cell.angle_alpha   90.00
_cell.angle_beta   90.00
_cell.angle_gamma   90.00
#
_symmetry.space_group_name_H-M   'P 1'
#
loop_
_entity.id
_entity.type
_entity.pdbx_description
1 polymer ?
#
loop_
_entity_poly.entity_id
_entity_poly.type
_entity_poly.pdbx_seq_one_letter_code
_entity_poly.pdbx_strand_id
1 'polypeptide(L)'
;MHFWGGIVQSETKVNKAVVLGPIIIGGLVLVAAGFSVYTAIKMFTLDSKINAVQGQLSDVSAKLTSAQVGMATSGGDFKSAVQQVLVGLEEDKLAKQRKDLFKGWENTSVDEEGRYIYGNPKARFTLINYEDMECPFCRRFHQTPKYLVDTANNGAVNWEWRHFPLSFHEPMSTKGALIVECIGQQKGAQGFWAATNYWFMNTETNGKGVAGAEQMAALFQIDRAKYDVCLTDKAVIQRIKTDMDLGAKSDVTGTPTTIVRDNVTGKEVAVVGVQPFAKFVEVIQGMVNEGKANSESDEIPPVK
;
A
#
# COMPACT_ATOMS: atom_id res chain seq x y z
N MET A 1 61.40 38.11 52.65
CA MET A 1 60.85 38.61 53.93
C MET A 1 59.55 39.32 53.59
N HIS A 2 58.42 38.69 53.94
CA HIS A 2 57.39 39.22 54.86
C HIS A 2 56.69 40.50 54.38
N PHE A 3 55.40 40.74 54.55
CA PHE A 3 54.15 40.03 54.87
C PHE A 3 53.12 41.19 54.99
N TRP A 4 51.81 40.88 55.07
CA TRP A 4 50.69 41.79 55.40
C TRP A 4 50.24 42.77 54.29
N GLY A 5 48.96 43.00 54.02
CA GLY A 5 47.72 42.60 54.69
C GLY A 5 46.78 43.80 54.78
N GLY A 6 45.54 43.68 54.26
CA GLY A 6 44.37 44.37 54.82
C GLY A 6 43.66 45.47 54.01
N ILE A 7 42.43 45.13 53.58
CA ILE A 7 41.13 45.86 53.67
C ILE A 7 41.02 47.34 53.22
N VAL A 8 40.08 47.64 52.29
CA VAL A 8 38.84 48.46 52.47
C VAL A 8 38.25 48.94 51.13
N GLN A 9 36.92 48.76 51.05
CA GLN A 9 35.83 49.32 50.24
C GLN A 9 36.11 50.57 49.38
N SER A 10 35.78 50.51 48.09
CA SER A 10 34.56 51.02 47.42
C SER A 10 34.66 52.48 46.96
N GLU A 11 34.61 52.71 45.65
CA GLU A 11 33.48 53.39 44.99
C GLU A 11 33.73 53.50 43.48
N THR A 12 32.61 53.60 42.78
CA THR A 12 32.37 53.39 41.36
C THR A 12 32.86 54.53 40.46
N LYS A 13 33.44 54.19 39.30
CA LYS A 13 33.17 54.94 38.05
C LYS A 13 33.05 53.99 36.86
N VAL A 14 31.88 54.07 36.24
CA VAL A 14 31.43 53.28 35.09
C VAL A 14 31.78 54.04 33.80
N ASN A 15 32.37 53.34 32.82
CA ASN A 15 32.01 53.30 31.38
C ASN A 15 33.24 53.19 30.45
N LYS A 16 33.43 52.01 29.82
CA LYS A 16 33.06 51.77 28.41
C LYS A 16 33.45 50.34 27.94
N ALA A 17 32.42 49.63 27.50
CA ALA A 17 32.34 48.67 26.40
C ALA A 17 33.23 47.41 26.36
N VAL A 18 32.63 46.26 26.71
CA VAL A 18 32.74 45.02 25.92
C VAL A 18 31.34 44.42 25.80
N VAL A 19 30.83 44.35 24.57
CA VAL A 19 29.54 43.74 24.23
C VAL A 19 29.76 42.22 24.10
N LEU A 20 29.20 41.44 25.01
CA LEU A 20 28.91 40.02 24.83
C LEU A 20 27.45 39.80 25.21
N GLY A 21 26.57 39.79 24.20
CA GLY A 21 25.15 39.52 24.36
C GLY A 21 24.85 38.02 24.52
N PRO A 22 23.79 37.64 25.25
CA PRO A 22 23.45 36.25 25.51
C PRO A 22 22.75 35.59 24.30
N ILE A 23 23.41 34.58 23.72
CA ILE A 23 22.79 33.59 22.83
C ILE A 23 22.04 32.58 23.69
N ILE A 24 20.87 32.91 24.26
CA ILE A 24 19.91 31.91 24.79
C ILE A 24 18.47 32.43 24.70
N ILE A 25 17.97 32.79 23.52
CA ILE A 25 16.51 32.88 23.27
C ILE A 25 16.24 32.44 21.82
N GLY A 26 16.36 31.14 21.56
CA GLY A 26 16.09 30.57 20.23
C GLY A 26 15.81 29.06 20.26
N GLY A 27 16.29 28.34 21.28
CA GLY A 27 16.02 26.91 21.46
C GLY A 27 14.71 26.57 22.18
N LEU A 28 14.11 27.52 22.92
CA LEU A 28 12.93 27.23 23.75
C LEU A 28 11.59 27.35 23.02
N VAL A 29 11.51 28.10 21.92
CA VAL A 29 10.25 28.24 21.15
C VAL A 29 10.02 27.06 20.21
N LEU A 30 11.07 26.47 19.63
CA LEU A 30 10.95 25.30 18.75
C LEU A 30 10.68 23.99 19.51
N VAL A 31 11.20 23.84 20.74
CA VAL A 31 10.90 22.68 21.59
C VAL A 31 9.47 22.77 22.14
N ALA A 32 8.97 23.96 22.49
CA ALA A 32 7.60 24.14 22.92
C ALA A 32 6.59 23.84 21.80
N ALA A 33 6.83 24.35 20.58
CA ALA A 33 5.98 24.10 19.42
C ALA A 33 6.01 22.63 18.95
N GLY A 34 7.20 22.00 18.95
CA GLY A 34 7.37 20.59 18.62
C GLY A 34 6.74 19.66 19.68
N PHE A 35 6.84 20.00 20.96
CA PHE A 35 6.19 19.26 22.05
C PHE A 35 4.68 19.44 22.01
N SER A 36 4.15 20.63 21.69
CA SER A 36 2.71 20.88 21.56
C SER A 36 2.10 20.18 20.34
N VAL A 37 2.80 20.12 19.21
CA VAL A 37 2.33 19.37 18.02
C VAL A 37 2.47 17.86 18.25
N TYR A 38 3.54 17.40 18.89
CA TYR A 38 3.71 15.99 19.25
C TYR A 38 2.62 15.52 20.23
N THR A 39 2.32 16.34 21.26
CA THR A 39 1.24 16.05 22.21
C THR A 39 -0.14 16.16 21.57
N ALA A 40 -0.37 17.07 20.61
CA ALA A 40 -1.62 17.16 19.86
C ALA A 40 -1.83 15.97 18.91
N ILE A 41 -0.79 15.52 18.21
CA ILE A 41 -0.84 14.31 17.38
C ILE A 41 -1.05 13.09 18.27
N LYS A 42 -0.33 12.98 19.40
CA LYS A 42 -0.56 11.92 20.38
C LYS A 42 -1.98 11.96 20.94
N MET A 43 -2.51 13.14 21.30
CA MET A 43 -3.88 13.31 21.76
C MET A 43 -4.87 12.91 20.68
N PHE A 44 -4.73 13.37 19.43
CA PHE A 44 -5.60 12.98 18.32
C PHE A 44 -5.55 11.47 18.04
N THR A 45 -4.38 10.85 18.11
CA THR A 45 -4.25 9.39 17.99
C THR A 45 -4.78 8.64 19.20
N LEU A 46 -4.79 9.27 20.39
CA LEU A 46 -5.33 8.69 21.60
C LEU A 46 -6.86 8.81 21.60
N ASP A 47 -7.39 9.96 21.20
CA ASP A 47 -8.81 10.24 21.04
C ASP A 47 -9.41 9.34 19.96
N SER A 48 -8.74 9.15 18.82
CA SER A 48 -9.21 8.20 17.81
C SER A 48 -9.23 6.76 18.31
N LYS A 49 -8.25 6.35 19.12
CA LYS A 49 -8.23 5.04 19.79
C LYS A 49 -9.30 4.93 20.88
N ILE A 50 -9.52 5.98 21.67
CA ILE A 50 -10.57 6.03 22.72
C ILE A 50 -11.95 5.95 22.06
N ASN A 51 -12.19 6.72 21.00
CA ASN A 51 -13.45 6.69 20.25
C ASN A 51 -13.69 5.32 19.61
N ALA A 52 -12.64 4.68 19.08
CA ALA A 52 -12.74 3.31 18.57
C ALA A 52 -13.10 2.30 19.69
N VAL A 53 -12.47 2.41 20.85
CA VAL A 53 -12.74 1.54 22.01
C VAL A 53 -14.14 1.80 22.59
N GLN A 54 -14.58 3.06 22.67
CA GLN A 54 -15.93 3.43 23.12
C GLN A 54 -17.01 2.92 22.15
N GLY A 55 -16.77 3.01 20.84
CA GLY A 55 -17.66 2.42 19.82
C GLY A 55 -17.76 0.90 19.96
N GLN A 56 -16.64 0.21 20.21
CA GLN A 56 -16.66 -1.24 20.48
C GLN A 56 -17.44 -1.57 21.76
N LEU A 57 -17.29 -0.77 22.83
CA LEU A 57 -18.03 -0.91 24.08
C LEU A 57 -19.54 -0.67 23.91
N SER A 58 -19.94 0.33 23.13
CA SER A 58 -21.36 0.58 22.84
C SER A 58 -21.97 -0.55 22.01
N ASP A 59 -21.25 -1.09 21.02
CA ASP A 59 -21.71 -2.23 20.21
C ASP A 59 -21.85 -3.50 21.06
N VAL A 60 -20.88 -3.76 21.94
CA VAL A 60 -20.95 -4.87 22.92
C VAL A 60 -22.15 -4.71 23.84
N SER A 61 -22.35 -3.52 24.41
CA SER A 61 -23.48 -3.24 25.31
C SER A 61 -24.83 -3.39 24.60
N ALA A 62 -24.96 -2.88 23.38
CA ALA A 62 -26.16 -3.02 22.57
C ALA A 62 -26.48 -4.48 22.25
N LYS A 63 -25.46 -5.29 21.88
CA LYS A 63 -25.64 -6.72 21.60
C LYS A 63 -25.93 -7.57 22.85
N LEU A 64 -25.32 -7.25 23.99
CA LEU A 64 -25.67 -7.89 25.27
C LEU A 64 -27.11 -7.59 25.68
N THR A 65 -27.58 -6.36 25.41
CA THR A 65 -28.95 -5.94 25.68
C THR A 65 -29.94 -6.65 24.75
N SER A 66 -29.63 -6.75 23.45
CA SER A 66 -30.50 -7.43 22.48
C SER A 66 -30.53 -8.96 22.64
N ALA A 67 -29.45 -9.57 23.12
CA ALA A 67 -29.40 -11.00 23.44
C ALA A 67 -30.08 -11.35 24.79
N GLN A 68 -30.80 -10.41 25.42
CA GLN A 68 -31.51 -10.60 26.70
C GLN A 68 -30.62 -11.14 27.83
N VAL A 69 -29.30 -10.88 27.78
CA VAL A 69 -28.33 -11.37 28.77
C VAL A 69 -28.63 -10.85 30.19
N GLY A 70 -29.35 -9.72 30.29
CA GLY A 70 -29.81 -9.13 31.55
C GLY A 70 -30.84 -9.97 32.33
N MET A 71 -31.41 -11.04 31.77
CA MET A 71 -32.35 -11.94 32.44
C MET A 71 -31.80 -13.37 32.67
N ALA A 72 -30.49 -13.59 32.51
CA ALA A 72 -29.88 -14.89 32.77
C ALA A 72 -29.92 -15.22 34.28
N THR A 73 -30.80 -16.14 34.68
CA THR A 73 -31.05 -16.50 36.10
C THR A 73 -29.96 -17.39 36.71
N SER A 74 -28.93 -17.77 35.96
CA SER A 74 -27.78 -18.55 36.46
C SER A 74 -26.45 -18.10 35.84
N GLY A 75 -25.34 -18.30 36.58
CA GLY A 75 -24.00 -17.96 36.11
C GLY A 75 -23.53 -18.76 34.88
N GLY A 76 -24.11 -19.95 34.64
CA GLY A 76 -23.87 -20.74 33.43
C GLY A 76 -24.53 -20.12 32.18
N ASP A 77 -25.72 -19.56 32.35
CA ASP A 77 -26.48 -18.91 31.27
C ASP A 77 -25.86 -17.57 30.88
N PHE A 78 -25.38 -16.80 31.86
CA PHE A 78 -24.65 -15.55 31.61
C PHE A 78 -23.35 -15.79 30.83
N LYS A 79 -22.53 -16.77 31.25
CA LYS A 79 -21.27 -17.10 30.57
C LYS A 79 -21.53 -17.51 29.11
N SER A 80 -22.58 -18.29 28.87
CA SER A 80 -22.94 -18.77 27.53
C SER A 80 -23.45 -17.63 26.65
N ALA A 81 -24.26 -16.73 27.20
CA ALA A 81 -24.77 -15.56 26.50
C ALA A 81 -23.67 -14.54 26.16
N VAL A 82 -22.74 -14.28 27.08
CA VAL A 82 -21.55 -13.47 26.81
C VAL A 82 -20.68 -14.12 25.72
N GLN A 83 -20.47 -15.44 25.77
CA GLN A 83 -19.72 -16.15 24.72
C GLN A 83 -20.39 -16.01 23.34
N GLN A 84 -21.70 -16.15 23.25
CA GLN A 84 -22.44 -15.98 21.98
C GLN A 84 -22.32 -14.56 21.44
N VAL A 85 -22.41 -13.54 22.30
CA VAL A 85 -22.23 -12.14 21.89
C VAL A 85 -20.81 -11.88 21.40
N LEU A 86 -19.79 -12.43 22.08
CA LEU A 86 -18.40 -12.32 21.64
C LEU A 86 -18.17 -12.97 20.27
N VAL A 87 -18.71 -14.18 20.06
CA VAL A 87 -18.66 -14.87 18.76
C VAL A 87 -19.35 -14.03 17.69
N GLY A 88 -20.55 -13.50 17.94
CA GLY A 88 -21.26 -12.67 16.97
C GLY A 88 -20.58 -11.32 16.69
N LEU A 89 -19.83 -10.75 17.63
CA LEU A 89 -19.00 -9.56 17.39
C LEU A 89 -17.78 -9.88 16.53
N GLU A 90 -17.15 -11.02 16.77
CA GLU A 90 -16.03 -11.50 15.97
C GLU A 90 -16.47 -11.80 14.53
N GLU A 91 -17.62 -12.44 14.34
CA GLU A 91 -18.22 -12.70 13.04
C GLU A 91 -18.53 -11.41 12.26
N ASP A 92 -19.13 -10.40 12.91
CA ASP A 92 -19.43 -9.11 12.29
C ASP A 92 -18.15 -8.33 11.93
N LYS A 93 -17.15 -8.36 12.83
CA LYS A 93 -15.84 -7.75 12.56
C LYS A 93 -15.18 -8.41 11.36
N LEU A 94 -15.18 -9.74 11.30
CA LEU A 94 -14.65 -10.48 10.17
C LEU A 94 -15.46 -10.20 8.90
N ALA A 95 -16.79 -10.10 8.96
CA ALA A 95 -17.63 -9.75 7.82
C ALA A 95 -17.31 -8.36 7.27
N LYS A 96 -17.15 -7.37 8.15
CA LYS A 96 -16.72 -6.03 7.78
C LYS A 96 -15.31 -6.03 7.19
N GLN A 97 -14.35 -6.69 7.84
CA GLN A 97 -12.98 -6.82 7.34
C GLN A 97 -12.98 -7.44 5.94
N ARG A 98 -13.74 -8.51 5.72
CA ARG A 98 -13.89 -9.13 4.41
C ARG A 98 -14.43 -8.17 3.37
N LYS A 99 -15.48 -7.41 3.69
CA LYS A 99 -16.01 -6.38 2.77
C LYS A 99 -14.96 -5.31 2.45
N ASP A 100 -14.21 -4.88 3.45
CA ASP A 100 -13.19 -3.84 3.30
C ASP A 100 -11.98 -4.31 2.47
N LEU A 101 -11.67 -5.61 2.40
CA LEU A 101 -10.59 -6.14 1.54
C LEU A 101 -10.80 -5.82 0.05
N PHE A 102 -12.03 -5.95 -0.43
CA PHE A 102 -12.38 -5.80 -1.85
C PHE A 102 -12.67 -4.34 -2.25
N LYS A 103 -12.80 -3.45 -1.26
CA LYS A 103 -13.17 -2.05 -1.47
C LYS A 103 -12.07 -1.32 -2.25
N GLY A 104 -12.46 -0.63 -3.32
CA GLY A 104 -11.55 0.12 -4.18
C GLY A 104 -10.88 -0.69 -5.29
N TRP A 105 -11.27 -1.96 -5.46
CA TRP A 105 -10.79 -2.87 -6.50
C TRP A 105 -11.91 -3.30 -7.47
N GLU A 106 -13.04 -2.59 -7.48
CA GLU A 106 -14.23 -2.96 -8.25
C GLU A 106 -14.02 -2.86 -9.78
N ASN A 107 -13.19 -1.91 -10.23
CA ASN A 107 -12.93 -1.67 -11.65
C ASN A 107 -11.82 -2.60 -12.18
N THR A 108 -12.12 -3.89 -12.27
CA THR A 108 -11.14 -4.92 -12.65
C THR A 108 -11.67 -5.89 -13.70
N SER A 109 -10.77 -6.47 -14.46
CA SER A 109 -11.07 -7.50 -15.46
C SER A 109 -9.90 -8.46 -15.62
N VAL A 110 -10.13 -9.53 -16.38
CA VAL A 110 -9.08 -10.42 -16.87
C VAL A 110 -9.05 -10.30 -18.40
N ASP A 111 -7.88 -10.11 -19.01
CA ASP A 111 -7.75 -10.07 -20.47
C ASP A 111 -7.77 -11.48 -21.10
N GLU A 112 -7.57 -11.56 -22.42
CA GLU A 112 -7.63 -12.82 -23.17
C GLU A 112 -6.46 -13.76 -22.82
N GLU A 113 -5.32 -13.21 -22.40
CA GLU A 113 -4.14 -13.92 -21.94
C GLU A 113 -4.18 -14.31 -20.45
N GLY A 114 -5.28 -13.99 -19.76
CA GLY A 114 -5.44 -14.32 -18.35
C GLY A 114 -4.75 -13.34 -17.38
N ARG A 115 -4.43 -12.12 -17.82
CA ARG A 115 -3.81 -11.05 -17.02
C ARG A 115 -4.85 -10.27 -16.25
N TYR A 116 -4.52 -9.94 -15.01
CA TYR A 116 -5.36 -9.09 -14.19
C TYR A 116 -5.15 -7.64 -14.56
N ILE A 117 -6.25 -7.00 -14.96
CA ILE A 117 -6.30 -5.60 -15.33
C ILE A 117 -7.08 -4.86 -14.25
N TYR A 118 -6.54 -3.72 -13.81
CA TYR A 118 -7.24 -2.69 -13.06
C TYR A 118 -7.46 -1.48 -13.96
N GLY A 119 -8.71 -1.03 -14.08
CA GLY A 119 -9.09 0.03 -15.02
C GLY A 119 -9.83 -0.48 -16.25
N ASN A 120 -10.02 0.42 -17.23
CA ASN A 120 -10.68 0.10 -18.49
C ASN A 120 -9.81 -0.85 -19.33
N PRO A 121 -10.24 -2.08 -19.67
CA PRO A 121 -9.45 -2.99 -20.50
C PRO A 121 -9.19 -2.46 -21.92
N LYS A 122 -9.96 -1.46 -22.37
CA LYS A 122 -9.79 -0.78 -23.67
C LYS A 122 -9.08 0.57 -23.55
N ALA A 123 -8.35 0.80 -22.45
CA ALA A 123 -7.57 2.02 -22.27
C ALA A 123 -6.53 2.18 -23.40
N ARG A 124 -6.25 3.43 -23.76
CA ARG A 124 -5.19 3.71 -24.74
C ARG A 124 -3.81 3.32 -24.19
N PHE A 125 -3.55 3.57 -22.91
CA PHE A 125 -2.29 3.26 -22.28
C PHE A 125 -2.43 2.12 -21.27
N THR A 126 -1.50 1.17 -21.31
CA THR A 126 -1.37 0.11 -20.30
C THR A 126 -0.08 0.31 -19.51
N LEU A 127 -0.20 0.34 -18.18
CA LEU A 127 0.93 0.24 -17.26
C LEU A 127 1.16 -1.24 -16.98
N ILE A 128 2.11 -1.87 -17.67
CA ILE A 128 2.49 -3.27 -17.44
C ILE A 128 3.53 -3.29 -16.33
N ASN A 129 3.09 -3.65 -15.12
CA ASN A 129 3.91 -3.59 -13.93
C ASN A 129 4.49 -4.96 -13.58
N TYR A 130 5.79 -5.10 -13.70
CA TYR A 130 6.54 -6.21 -13.14
C TYR A 130 6.82 -5.97 -11.67
N GLU A 131 6.22 -6.79 -10.82
CA GLU A 131 6.27 -6.65 -9.37
C GLU A 131 6.62 -7.97 -8.67
N ASP A 132 7.21 -7.81 -7.49
CA ASP A 132 7.58 -8.88 -6.59
C ASP A 132 6.85 -8.65 -5.25
N MET A 133 6.10 -9.66 -4.82
CA MET A 133 5.29 -9.66 -3.59
C MET A 133 6.12 -9.36 -2.32
N GLU A 134 7.42 -9.61 -2.35
CA GLU A 134 8.34 -9.42 -1.22
C GLU A 134 9.25 -8.21 -1.38
N CYS A 135 9.14 -7.47 -2.49
CA CYS A 135 9.96 -6.30 -2.71
C CYS A 135 9.44 -5.09 -1.91
N PRO A 136 10.27 -4.48 -1.03
CA PRO A 136 9.86 -3.31 -0.25
C PRO A 136 9.56 -2.09 -1.13
N PHE A 137 10.18 -2.00 -2.31
CA PHE A 137 9.91 -0.94 -3.29
C PHE A 137 8.57 -1.15 -3.99
N CYS A 138 8.20 -2.38 -4.34
CA CYS A 138 6.88 -2.69 -4.89
C CYS A 138 5.78 -2.34 -3.88
N ARG A 139 5.95 -2.73 -2.61
CA ARG A 139 5.05 -2.32 -1.52
C ARG A 139 4.84 -0.81 -1.46
N ARG A 140 5.91 -0.01 -1.57
CA ARG A 140 5.83 1.46 -1.57
C ARG A 140 5.15 2.00 -2.83
N PHE A 141 5.37 1.34 -3.97
CA PHE A 141 4.89 1.77 -5.27
C PHE A 141 3.43 1.40 -5.54
N HIS A 142 2.91 0.35 -4.92
CA HIS A 142 1.61 -0.28 -5.23
C HIS A 142 0.41 0.68 -5.37
N GLN A 143 0.39 1.80 -4.64
CA GLN A 143 -0.68 2.81 -4.73
C GLN A 143 -0.51 3.79 -5.91
N THR A 144 0.70 3.98 -6.43
CA THR A 144 0.98 4.88 -7.55
C THR A 144 0.30 4.47 -8.86
N PRO A 145 0.43 3.22 -9.37
CA PRO A 145 -0.27 2.82 -10.59
C PRO A 145 -1.79 2.83 -10.41
N LYS A 146 -2.29 2.46 -9.23
CA LYS A 146 -3.71 2.58 -8.89
C LYS A 146 -4.20 4.02 -9.01
N TYR A 147 -3.48 4.97 -8.40
CA TYR A 147 -3.82 6.39 -8.44
C TYR A 147 -3.75 6.96 -9.88
N LEU A 148 -2.78 6.52 -10.69
CA LEU A 148 -2.69 6.88 -12.11
C LEU A 148 -3.95 6.45 -12.86
N VAL A 149 -4.41 5.22 -12.67
CA VAL A 149 -5.63 4.71 -13.30
C VAL A 149 -6.87 5.44 -12.79
N ASP A 150 -7.00 5.63 -11.48
CA ASP A 150 -8.17 6.25 -10.85
C ASP A 150 -8.34 7.73 -11.22
N THR A 151 -7.24 8.43 -11.52
CA THR A 151 -7.26 9.85 -11.90
C THR A 151 -7.14 10.09 -13.40
N ALA A 152 -6.91 9.05 -14.20
CA ALA A 152 -6.86 9.17 -15.64
C ALA A 152 -8.25 9.50 -16.20
N ASN A 153 -8.35 10.65 -16.86
CA ASN A 153 -9.59 11.07 -17.51
C ASN A 153 -10.07 10.01 -18.51
N ASN A 154 -11.38 9.77 -18.54
CA ASN A 154 -12.06 8.91 -19.52
C ASN A 154 -11.54 7.46 -19.58
N GLY A 155 -10.88 6.95 -18.52
CA GLY A 155 -10.34 5.59 -18.51
C GLY A 155 -9.23 5.38 -19.55
N ALA A 156 -8.42 6.43 -19.80
CA ALA A 156 -7.34 6.41 -20.79
C ALA A 156 -6.14 5.53 -20.39
N VAL A 157 -6.03 5.17 -19.11
CA VAL A 157 -4.95 4.34 -18.56
C VAL A 157 -5.55 3.14 -17.84
N ASN A 158 -4.95 1.96 -18.01
CA ASN A 158 -5.18 0.79 -17.16
C ASN A 158 -3.85 0.27 -16.59
N TRP A 159 -3.95 -0.65 -15.65
CA TRP A 159 -2.83 -1.27 -14.97
C TRP A 159 -2.92 -2.79 -15.09
N GLU A 160 -1.89 -3.37 -15.68
CA GLU A 160 -1.72 -4.82 -15.83
C GLU A 160 -0.65 -5.32 -14.87
N TRP A 161 -0.95 -6.40 -14.15
CA TRP A 161 0.01 -7.04 -13.27
C TRP A 161 0.88 -8.09 -13.99
N ARG A 162 2.18 -8.11 -13.69
CA ARG A 162 3.12 -9.17 -14.07
C ARG A 162 3.96 -9.60 -12.89
N HIS A 163 4.05 -10.92 -12.66
CA HIS A 163 4.90 -11.46 -11.61
C HIS A 163 6.37 -11.42 -12.02
N PHE A 164 7.22 -10.92 -11.13
CA PHE A 164 8.67 -10.95 -11.32
C PHE A 164 9.38 -11.27 -10.00
N PRO A 165 9.15 -12.46 -9.41
CA PRO A 165 9.73 -12.83 -8.14
C PRO A 165 11.26 -12.82 -8.21
N LEU A 166 11.91 -12.06 -7.33
CA LEU A 166 13.36 -11.93 -7.32
C LEU A 166 13.99 -13.06 -6.50
N SER A 167 15.06 -13.65 -7.02
CA SER A 167 15.71 -14.83 -6.42
C SER A 167 16.18 -14.60 -4.98
N PHE A 168 16.56 -13.37 -4.63
CA PHE A 168 16.99 -12.99 -3.28
C PHE A 168 15.84 -12.72 -2.30
N HIS A 169 14.59 -12.82 -2.75
CA HIS A 169 13.39 -12.79 -1.90
C HIS A 169 12.70 -14.16 -1.79
N GLU A 170 13.27 -15.20 -2.36
CA GLU A 170 12.71 -16.55 -2.25
C GLU A 170 12.91 -17.15 -0.85
N PRO A 171 12.00 -18.04 -0.39
CA PRO A 171 10.85 -18.60 -1.12
C PRO A 171 9.56 -17.78 -1.03
N MET A 172 9.54 -16.69 -0.26
CA MET A 172 8.29 -15.98 0.02
C MET A 172 7.78 -15.18 -1.17
N SER A 173 8.65 -14.80 -2.11
CA SER A 173 8.26 -14.12 -3.34
C SER A 173 7.38 -14.99 -4.23
N THR A 174 7.85 -16.19 -4.61
CA THR A 174 7.04 -17.15 -5.38
C THR A 174 5.81 -17.60 -4.58
N LYS A 175 5.95 -17.82 -3.26
CA LYS A 175 4.79 -18.19 -2.42
C LYS A 175 3.70 -17.11 -2.44
N GLY A 176 4.07 -15.83 -2.30
CA GLY A 176 3.12 -14.72 -2.38
C GLY A 176 2.42 -14.68 -3.73
N ALA A 177 3.16 -14.83 -4.82
CA ALA A 177 2.63 -14.86 -6.19
C ALA A 177 1.60 -15.99 -6.37
N LEU A 178 1.91 -17.21 -5.91
CA LEU A 178 0.98 -18.34 -5.94
C LEU A 178 -0.29 -18.08 -5.13
N ILE A 179 -0.16 -17.52 -3.93
CA ILE A 179 -1.30 -17.26 -3.04
C ILE A 179 -2.29 -16.28 -3.68
N VAL A 180 -1.80 -15.13 -4.18
CA VAL A 180 -2.68 -14.13 -4.80
C VAL A 180 -3.33 -14.66 -6.07
N GLU A 181 -2.62 -15.52 -6.81
CA GLU A 181 -3.17 -16.17 -8.00
C GLU A 181 -4.29 -17.14 -7.67
N CYS A 182 -4.11 -17.97 -6.64
CA CYS A 182 -5.13 -18.93 -6.23
C CYS A 182 -6.36 -18.28 -5.62
N ILE A 183 -6.19 -17.12 -4.97
CA ILE A 183 -7.33 -16.29 -4.56
C ILE A 183 -8.01 -15.70 -5.81
N GLY A 184 -7.23 -15.16 -6.76
CA GLY A 184 -7.71 -14.62 -8.03
C GLY A 184 -8.54 -15.62 -8.84
N GLN A 185 -8.11 -16.89 -8.93
CA GLN A 185 -8.88 -17.94 -9.62
C GLN A 185 -10.29 -18.15 -9.06
N GLN A 186 -10.48 -17.98 -7.74
CA GLN A 186 -11.77 -18.22 -7.09
C GLN A 186 -12.61 -16.96 -6.90
N LYS A 187 -11.96 -15.78 -6.90
CA LYS A 187 -12.60 -14.49 -6.60
C LYS A 187 -12.49 -13.47 -7.74
N GLY A 188 -12.00 -13.91 -8.89
CA GLY A 188 -11.78 -13.08 -10.07
C GLY A 188 -10.69 -12.03 -9.86
N ALA A 189 -10.61 -11.08 -10.80
CA ALA A 189 -9.61 -10.02 -10.78
C ALA A 189 -9.70 -9.15 -9.52
N GLN A 190 -10.91 -8.84 -9.05
CA GLN A 190 -11.09 -8.09 -7.81
C GLN A 190 -10.43 -8.80 -6.61
N GLY A 191 -10.58 -10.13 -6.53
CA GLY A 191 -9.94 -10.92 -5.48
C GLY A 191 -8.42 -10.98 -5.60
N PHE A 192 -7.90 -11.06 -6.81
CA PHE A 192 -6.46 -10.97 -7.06
C PHE A 192 -5.88 -9.65 -6.53
N TRP A 193 -6.44 -8.51 -6.94
CA TRP A 193 -5.96 -7.19 -6.52
C TRP A 193 -6.12 -6.96 -5.02
N ALA A 194 -7.24 -7.38 -4.44
CA ALA A 194 -7.46 -7.34 -3.00
C ALA A 194 -6.42 -8.18 -2.23
N ALA A 195 -6.10 -9.38 -2.72
CA ALA A 195 -5.08 -10.26 -2.13
C ALA A 195 -3.67 -9.68 -2.24
N THR A 196 -3.33 -9.09 -3.40
CA THR A 196 -2.05 -8.41 -3.61
C THR A 196 -1.89 -7.23 -2.66
N ASN A 197 -2.90 -6.38 -2.54
CA ASN A 197 -2.88 -5.28 -1.58
C ASN A 197 -2.79 -5.78 -0.14
N TYR A 198 -3.55 -6.82 0.23
CA TYR A 198 -3.45 -7.43 1.55
C TYR A 198 -2.03 -7.92 1.83
N TRP A 199 -1.42 -8.64 0.89
CA TRP A 199 -0.05 -9.12 1.04
C TRP A 199 0.91 -7.96 1.30
N PHE A 200 0.91 -6.93 0.44
CA PHE A 200 1.81 -5.79 0.60
C PHE A 200 1.62 -5.03 1.91
N MET A 201 0.39 -4.95 2.44
CA MET A 201 0.14 -4.27 3.71
C MET A 201 0.62 -5.07 4.93
N ASN A 202 0.80 -6.38 4.79
CA ASN A 202 1.09 -7.28 5.92
C ASN A 202 2.44 -8.02 5.82
N THR A 203 3.11 -7.99 4.66
CA THR A 203 4.42 -8.63 4.51
C THR A 203 5.50 -7.84 5.24
N GLU A 204 6.43 -8.56 5.88
CA GLU A 204 7.68 -8.00 6.39
C GLU A 204 8.69 -7.70 5.28
N THR A 205 8.40 -8.09 4.03
CA THR A 205 9.23 -7.94 2.82
C THR A 205 10.60 -8.62 2.93
N ASN A 206 11.42 -8.52 1.88
CA ASN A 206 12.77 -9.09 1.83
C ASN A 206 12.81 -10.60 2.09
N GLY A 207 11.81 -11.33 1.59
CA GLY A 207 11.71 -12.79 1.71
C GLY A 207 11.16 -13.29 3.04
N LYS A 208 10.62 -12.41 3.89
CA LYS A 208 10.06 -12.78 5.21
C LYS A 208 8.58 -13.13 5.16
N GLY A 209 7.86 -12.66 4.16
CA GLY A 209 6.46 -12.97 3.91
C GLY A 209 5.49 -12.30 4.87
N VAL A 210 4.23 -12.70 4.75
CA VAL A 210 3.14 -12.33 5.65
C VAL A 210 3.05 -13.34 6.79
N ALA A 211 3.09 -12.87 8.04
CA ALA A 211 2.79 -13.70 9.19
C ALA A 211 1.35 -14.23 9.07
N GLY A 212 1.19 -15.55 9.10
CA GLY A 212 -0.13 -16.16 8.94
C GLY A 212 -0.69 -16.18 7.51
N ALA A 213 0.17 -16.16 6.49
CA ALA A 213 -0.27 -16.22 5.09
C ALA A 213 -1.27 -17.37 4.78
N GLU A 214 -1.17 -18.49 5.51
CA GLU A 214 -2.08 -19.64 5.41
C GLU A 214 -3.54 -19.34 5.81
N GLN A 215 -3.78 -18.29 6.60
CA GLN A 215 -5.15 -17.87 6.94
C GLN A 215 -5.81 -17.04 5.84
N MET A 216 -5.06 -16.60 4.81
CA MET A 216 -5.65 -15.83 3.71
C MET A 216 -6.77 -16.61 3.00
N ALA A 217 -6.67 -17.93 2.88
CA ALA A 217 -7.75 -18.72 2.27
C ALA A 217 -9.08 -18.59 3.04
N ALA A 218 -9.03 -18.63 4.38
CA ALA A 218 -10.20 -18.44 5.23
C ALA A 218 -10.69 -16.99 5.18
N LEU A 219 -9.77 -16.02 5.23
CA LEU A 219 -10.07 -14.59 5.17
C LEU A 219 -10.80 -14.21 3.87
N PHE A 220 -10.34 -14.72 2.73
CA PHE A 220 -10.96 -14.46 1.43
C PHE A 220 -12.18 -15.36 1.15
N GLN A 221 -12.56 -16.25 2.08
CA GLN A 221 -13.67 -17.19 1.94
C GLN A 221 -13.59 -18.01 0.64
N ILE A 222 -12.41 -18.58 0.37
CA ILE A 222 -12.20 -19.47 -0.78
C ILE A 222 -12.24 -20.93 -0.35
N ASP A 223 -12.55 -21.81 -1.30
CA ASP A 223 -12.53 -23.25 -1.08
C ASP A 223 -11.08 -23.70 -0.83
N ARG A 224 -10.86 -24.28 0.36
CA ARG A 224 -9.54 -24.68 0.81
C ARG A 224 -8.95 -25.82 -0.03
N ALA A 225 -9.76 -26.78 -0.45
CA ALA A 225 -9.28 -27.90 -1.26
C ALA A 225 -8.85 -27.42 -2.65
N LYS A 226 -9.64 -26.55 -3.29
CA LYS A 226 -9.26 -25.93 -4.58
C LYS A 226 -8.02 -25.06 -4.45
N TYR A 227 -7.90 -24.33 -3.33
CA TYR A 227 -6.73 -23.52 -3.03
C TYR A 227 -5.46 -24.36 -2.89
N ASP A 228 -5.48 -25.43 -2.09
CA ASP A 228 -4.32 -26.29 -1.88
C ASP A 228 -3.88 -26.97 -3.18
N VAL A 229 -4.83 -27.36 -4.04
CA VAL A 229 -4.53 -27.85 -5.40
C VAL A 229 -3.86 -26.75 -6.23
N CYS A 230 -4.45 -25.55 -6.29
CA CYS A 230 -3.93 -24.43 -7.07
C CYS A 230 -2.49 -24.05 -6.68
N LEU A 231 -2.12 -24.09 -5.40
CA LEU A 231 -0.76 -23.77 -4.93
C LEU A 231 0.33 -24.65 -5.54
N THR A 232 -0.04 -25.81 -6.07
CA THR A 232 0.89 -26.76 -6.72
C THR A 232 0.58 -26.95 -8.21
N ASP A 233 -0.35 -26.17 -8.76
CA ASP A 233 -0.77 -26.27 -10.15
C ASP A 233 0.34 -25.77 -11.09
N LYS A 234 0.77 -26.66 -11.99
CA LYS A 234 1.78 -26.38 -13.00
C LYS A 234 1.39 -25.23 -13.93
N ALA A 235 0.11 -25.02 -14.20
CA ALA A 235 -0.35 -23.92 -15.04
C ALA A 235 -0.13 -22.56 -14.35
N VAL A 236 -0.39 -22.47 -13.04
CA VAL A 236 -0.16 -21.26 -12.24
C VAL A 236 1.33 -20.96 -12.14
N ILE A 237 2.13 -21.98 -11.84
CA ILE A 237 3.60 -21.88 -11.79
C ILE A 237 4.14 -21.42 -13.16
N GLN A 238 3.63 -22.01 -14.25
CA GLN A 238 4.06 -21.66 -15.60
C GLN A 238 3.68 -20.22 -15.96
N ARG A 239 2.52 -19.71 -15.52
CA ARG A 239 2.15 -18.30 -15.73
C ARG A 239 3.14 -17.35 -15.06
N ILE A 240 3.50 -17.61 -13.80
CA ILE A 240 4.50 -16.81 -13.06
C ILE A 240 5.83 -16.83 -13.82
N LYS A 241 6.29 -18.02 -14.24
CA LYS A 241 7.51 -18.16 -15.02
C LYS A 241 7.44 -17.41 -16.37
N THR A 242 6.32 -17.49 -17.06
CA THR A 242 6.11 -16.78 -18.33
C THR A 242 6.22 -15.27 -18.15
N ASP A 243 5.74 -14.71 -17.03
CA ASP A 243 5.95 -13.29 -16.73
C ASP A 243 7.41 -12.95 -16.49
N MET A 244 8.14 -13.78 -15.73
CA MET A 244 9.58 -13.60 -15.55
C MET A 244 10.33 -13.62 -16.90
N ASP A 245 10.00 -14.58 -17.76
CA ASP A 245 10.63 -14.73 -19.08
C ASP A 245 10.30 -13.53 -20.01
N LEU A 246 9.08 -13.02 -19.96
CA LEU A 246 8.67 -11.81 -20.70
C LEU A 246 9.38 -10.57 -20.16
N GLY A 247 9.46 -10.41 -18.84
CA GLY A 247 10.20 -9.33 -18.20
C GLY A 247 11.67 -9.34 -18.58
N ALA A 248 12.32 -10.51 -18.54
CA ALA A 248 13.72 -10.66 -18.95
C ALA A 248 13.94 -10.31 -20.43
N LYS A 249 13.00 -10.67 -21.32
CA LYS A 249 13.03 -10.28 -22.74
C LYS A 249 12.85 -8.79 -22.96
N SER A 250 12.19 -8.10 -22.04
CA SER A 250 11.99 -6.65 -22.02
C SER A 250 13.04 -5.93 -21.17
N ASP A 251 14.20 -6.56 -20.91
CA ASP A 251 15.32 -6.02 -20.12
C ASP A 251 14.95 -5.60 -18.69
N VAL A 252 13.89 -6.18 -18.11
CA VAL A 252 13.54 -5.99 -16.70
C VAL A 252 14.58 -6.71 -15.84
N THR A 253 15.31 -5.92 -15.04
CA THR A 253 16.38 -6.40 -14.16
C THR A 253 16.05 -6.26 -12.67
N GLY A 254 14.91 -5.65 -12.34
CA GLY A 254 14.47 -5.45 -10.96
C GLY A 254 13.05 -4.92 -10.88
N THR A 255 12.52 -4.85 -9.66
CA THR A 255 11.13 -4.47 -9.39
C THR A 255 11.04 -3.27 -8.42
N PRO A 256 10.04 -2.39 -8.56
CA PRO A 256 9.06 -2.39 -9.64
C PRO A 256 9.71 -1.90 -10.95
N THR A 257 9.28 -2.47 -12.07
CA THR A 257 9.51 -1.90 -13.40
C THR A 257 8.18 -1.83 -14.11
N THR A 258 7.83 -0.64 -14.60
CA THR A 258 6.61 -0.42 -15.39
C THR A 258 6.98 -0.24 -16.85
N ILE A 259 6.41 -1.05 -17.73
CA ILE A 259 6.43 -0.77 -19.16
C ILE A 259 5.14 -0.01 -19.50
N VAL A 260 5.29 1.23 -19.97
CA VAL A 260 4.17 2.04 -20.45
C VAL A 260 3.97 1.73 -21.93
N ARG A 261 2.87 1.05 -22.25
CA ARG A 261 2.47 0.71 -23.63
C ARG A 261 1.39 1.67 -24.12
N ASP A 262 1.53 2.19 -25.34
CA ASP A 262 0.43 2.82 -26.08
C ASP A 262 -0.22 1.77 -26.99
N ASN A 263 -1.42 1.32 -26.65
CA ASN A 263 -2.16 0.26 -27.35
C ASN A 263 -2.60 0.67 -28.76
N VAL A 264 -2.53 1.96 -29.11
CA VAL A 264 -2.83 2.44 -30.47
C VAL A 264 -1.60 2.34 -31.37
N THR A 265 -0.42 2.70 -30.86
CA THR A 265 0.82 2.76 -31.67
C THR A 265 1.70 1.53 -31.51
N GLY A 266 1.48 0.73 -30.47
CA GLY A 266 2.35 -0.38 -30.08
C GLY A 266 3.67 0.06 -29.41
N LYS A 267 3.89 1.37 -29.22
CA LYS A 267 5.13 1.88 -28.60
C LYS A 267 5.16 1.51 -27.12
N GLU A 268 6.33 1.10 -26.65
CA GLU A 268 6.60 0.80 -25.24
C GLU A 268 7.76 1.64 -24.70
N VAL A 269 7.62 2.14 -23.46
CA VAL A 269 8.67 2.88 -22.75
C VAL A 269 8.79 2.32 -21.33
N ALA A 270 9.99 1.86 -20.96
CA ALA A 270 10.27 1.38 -19.62
C ALA A 270 10.49 2.53 -18.62
N VAL A 271 9.90 2.38 -17.43
CA VAL A 271 10.03 3.27 -16.28
C VAL A 271 10.46 2.42 -15.09
N VAL A 272 11.72 2.56 -14.68
CA VAL A 272 12.35 1.68 -13.69
C VAL A 272 12.27 2.27 -12.28
N GLY A 273 11.92 1.43 -11.32
CA GLY A 273 11.90 1.73 -9.90
C GLY A 273 10.66 2.49 -9.44
N VAL A 274 10.69 2.95 -8.19
CA VAL A 274 9.57 3.66 -7.56
C VAL A 274 9.53 5.10 -8.05
N GLN A 275 8.92 5.31 -9.21
CA GLN A 275 8.76 6.63 -9.81
C GLN A 275 7.46 7.32 -9.36
N PRO A 276 7.44 8.65 -9.27
CA PRO A 276 6.25 9.40 -8.91
C PRO A 276 5.26 9.47 -10.08
N PHE A 277 3.99 9.76 -9.78
CA PHE A 277 2.93 10.04 -10.74
C PHE A 277 3.36 10.95 -11.90
N ALA A 278 4.06 12.05 -11.59
CA ALA A 278 4.50 13.03 -12.60
C ALA A 278 5.38 12.41 -13.69
N LYS A 279 6.21 11.41 -13.35
CA LYS A 279 7.08 10.77 -14.34
C LYS A 279 6.28 9.99 -15.38
N PHE A 280 5.21 9.31 -14.96
CA PHE A 280 4.33 8.58 -15.86
C PHE A 280 3.55 9.53 -16.78
N VAL A 281 3.07 10.65 -16.24
CA VAL A 281 2.42 11.69 -17.05
C VAL A 281 3.37 12.25 -18.11
N GLU A 282 4.62 12.54 -17.74
CA GLU A 282 5.66 12.99 -18.68
C GLU A 282 5.88 11.98 -19.81
N VAL A 283 6.02 10.69 -19.48
CA VAL A 283 6.21 9.61 -20.47
C VAL A 283 5.01 9.49 -21.40
N ILE A 284 3.80 9.43 -20.85
CA ILE A 284 2.56 9.33 -21.64
C ILE A 284 2.41 10.56 -22.56
N GLN A 285 2.65 11.77 -22.05
CA GLN A 285 2.57 12.99 -22.85
C GLN A 285 3.60 13.01 -23.99
N GLY A 286 4.82 12.53 -23.71
CA GLY A 286 5.86 12.35 -24.73
C GLY A 286 5.41 11.42 -25.85
N MET A 287 4.85 10.25 -25.49
CA MET A 287 4.32 9.28 -26.46
C MET A 287 3.17 9.87 -27.29
N VAL A 288 2.27 10.65 -26.69
CA VAL A 288 1.19 11.33 -27.41
C VAL A 288 1.72 12.36 -28.41
N ASN A 289 2.71 13.17 -28.01
CA ASN A 289 3.24 14.25 -28.84
C ASN A 289 4.01 13.70 -30.06
N GLU A 290 4.81 12.66 -29.86
CA GLU A 290 5.49 11.99 -30.98
C GLU A 290 4.49 11.36 -31.95
N GLY A 291 3.42 10.74 -31.44
CA GLY A 291 2.36 10.18 -32.29
C GLY A 291 1.68 11.23 -33.19
N LYS A 292 1.47 12.45 -32.67
CA LYS A 292 0.91 13.57 -33.45
C LYS A 292 1.87 14.06 -34.54
N ALA A 293 3.15 14.22 -34.20
CA ALA A 293 4.17 14.65 -35.16
C ALA A 293 4.27 13.68 -36.35
N ASN A 294 4.20 12.37 -36.08
CA ASN A 294 4.23 11.35 -37.13
C ASN A 294 2.96 11.34 -38.00
N SER A 295 1.77 11.54 -37.41
CA SER A 295 0.54 11.64 -38.19
C SER A 295 0.49 12.88 -39.08
N GLU A 296 1.07 14.00 -38.64
CA GLU A 296 1.14 15.24 -39.44
C GLU A 296 2.18 15.13 -40.58
N SER A 297 3.26 14.37 -40.41
CA SER A 297 4.23 14.13 -41.50
C SER A 297 3.70 13.19 -42.59
N ASP A 298 2.84 12.24 -42.23
CA ASP A 298 2.26 11.27 -43.18
C ASP A 298 1.14 11.88 -44.04
N GLU A 299 0.57 13.02 -43.63
CA GLU A 299 -0.44 13.76 -44.39
C GLU A 299 0.14 14.75 -45.41
N ILE A 300 1.47 14.94 -45.47
CA ILE A 300 2.09 15.82 -46.47
C ILE A 300 2.08 15.10 -47.84
N PRO A 301 1.28 15.54 -48.82
CA PRO A 301 1.22 14.87 -50.12
C PRO A 301 2.56 15.04 -50.86
N PRO A 302 2.96 14.06 -51.69
CA PRO A 302 4.21 14.14 -52.42
C PRO A 302 4.24 15.38 -53.30
N VAL A 303 5.29 16.19 -53.14
CA VAL A 303 5.57 17.34 -54.01
C VAL A 303 5.79 16.80 -55.42
N LYS A 304 4.87 17.13 -56.33
CA LYS A 304 4.96 16.84 -57.77
C LYS A 304 5.96 17.77 -58.46
#